data_AF-A0A9P8EZI7-F1
#
_entry.id   AF-A0A9P8EZI7-F1
#
_cell.length_a   1.000
_cell.length_b   1.000
_cell.length_c   1.000
_cell.angle_alpha   90.00
_cell.angle_beta   90.00
_cell.angle_gamma   90.00
#
_symmetry.space_group_name_H-M   'P 1'
#
loop_
_entity.id
_entity.type
_entity.pdbx_description
1 polymer ?
#
loop_
_entity_poly.entity_id
_entity_poly.type
_entity_poly.pdbx_seq_one_letter_code
_entity_poly.pdbx_strand_id
1 'polypeptide(L)'
;MWVQHASTETNQRSRYPMLICVCSVMVLTMIAVVALRAYDRAHRARHFRLDDWTTFTSAATTVIYAVLAVYQTRLGLGLPLELRPIEDLHKFTLLNYAGRPIYVAALMTFKIGVCLGALRMLDRSNGKAIQQT
;
A
#
# COMPACT_ATOMS: atom_id res chain seq x y z
N MET A 1 9.52 -19.36 -16.35
CA MET A 1 8.10 -18.94 -16.33
C MET A 1 7.82 -18.23 -15.02
N TRP A 2 7.09 -17.10 -15.01
CA TRP A 2 6.77 -16.37 -13.77
C TRP A 2 5.52 -16.92 -13.08
N VAL A 3 4.51 -17.28 -13.89
CA VAL A 3 3.28 -17.94 -13.43
C VAL A 3 3.55 -19.43 -13.23
N GLN A 4 3.19 -19.96 -12.07
CA GLN A 4 3.31 -21.41 -11.78
C GLN A 4 2.21 -22.18 -12.54
N HIS A 5 2.52 -23.41 -12.99
CA HIS A 5 1.58 -24.31 -13.69
C HIS A 5 0.94 -23.75 -14.98
N ALA A 6 1.54 -22.73 -15.59
CA ALA A 6 1.06 -22.14 -16.85
C ALA A 6 1.93 -22.57 -18.06
N SER A 7 1.28 -22.79 -19.20
CA SER A 7 1.96 -23.03 -20.48
C SER A 7 2.74 -21.80 -20.97
N THR A 8 3.74 -21.98 -21.83
CA THR A 8 4.58 -20.88 -22.34
C THR A 8 3.76 -19.81 -23.07
N GLU A 9 2.70 -20.20 -23.79
CA GLU A 9 1.79 -19.29 -24.50
C GLU A 9 0.92 -18.47 -23.54
N THR A 10 0.43 -19.08 -22.45
CA THR A 10 -0.38 -18.37 -21.45
C THR A 10 0.45 -17.37 -20.65
N ASN A 11 1.73 -17.67 -20.39
CA ASN A 11 2.64 -16.73 -19.74
C ASN A 11 2.93 -15.49 -20.62
N GLN A 12 2.96 -15.62 -21.95
CA GLN A 12 3.14 -14.47 -22.86
C GLN A 12 1.92 -13.54 -22.90
N ARG A 13 0.71 -14.07 -22.73
CA ARG A 13 -0.52 -13.24 -22.60
C ARG A 13 -0.64 -12.54 -21.26
N SER A 14 0.16 -12.91 -20.28
CA SER A 14 0.05 -12.41 -18.92
C SER A 14 0.59 -11.00 -18.78
N ARG A 15 -0.21 -10.09 -18.20
CA ARG A 15 0.21 -8.71 -17.91
C ARG A 15 0.91 -8.56 -16.55
N TYR A 16 1.51 -9.64 -16.02
CA TYR A 16 2.26 -9.60 -14.77
C TYR A 16 3.38 -8.54 -14.71
N PRO A 17 4.16 -8.24 -15.78
CA PRO A 17 5.24 -7.26 -15.64
C PRO A 17 4.70 -5.84 -15.38
N MET A 18 3.53 -5.50 -15.92
CA MET A 18 2.87 -4.21 -15.68
C MET A 18 2.42 -4.09 -14.21
N LEU A 19 1.82 -5.14 -13.65
CA LEU A 19 1.40 -5.17 -12.24
C LEU A 19 2.59 -5.01 -11.30
N ILE A 20 3.67 -5.77 -11.53
CA ILE A 20 4.88 -5.68 -10.71
C ILE A 20 5.45 -4.27 -10.80
N CYS A 21 5.60 -3.72 -12.01
CA CYS A 21 6.12 -2.37 -12.21
C CYS A 21 5.31 -1.31 -11.43
N VAL A 22 3.98 -1.31 -11.57
CA VAL A 22 3.11 -0.34 -10.89
C VAL A 22 3.20 -0.50 -9.36
N CYS A 23 3.11 -1.73 -8.86
CA CYS A 23 3.23 -2.00 -7.42
C CYS A 23 4.59 -1.54 -6.88
N SER A 24 5.68 -1.85 -7.58
CA SER A 24 7.03 -1.44 -7.19
C SER A 24 7.18 0.09 -7.16
N VAL A 25 6.76 0.80 -8.21
CA VAL A 25 6.88 2.26 -8.28
C VAL A 25 6.04 2.94 -7.19
N MET A 26 4.80 2.49 -6.97
CA MET A 26 3.94 3.01 -5.91
C MET A 26 4.53 2.80 -4.52
N VAL A 27 5.03 1.60 -4.23
CA VAL A 27 5.64 1.27 -2.93
C VAL A 27 6.93 2.07 -2.71
N LEU A 28 7.80 2.18 -3.73
CA LEU A 28 9.03 2.96 -3.63
C LEU A 28 8.73 4.44 -3.37
N THR A 29 7.75 5.01 -4.07
CA THR A 29 7.32 6.40 -3.88
C THR A 29 6.77 6.60 -2.46
N MET A 30 5.93 5.68 -1.98
CA MET A 30 5.41 5.71 -0.61
C MET A 30 6.53 5.66 0.43
N ILE A 31 7.49 4.74 0.27
CA ILE A 31 8.64 4.61 1.17
C ILE A 31 9.46 5.89 1.19
N ALA A 32 9.74 6.49 0.02
CA ALA A 32 10.49 7.74 -0.07
C ALA A 32 9.80 8.88 0.69
N VAL A 33 8.48 9.04 0.52
CA VAL A 33 7.70 10.07 1.24
C VAL A 33 7.69 9.82 2.75
N VAL A 34 7.50 8.58 3.19
CA VAL A 34 7.49 8.22 4.62
C VAL A 34 8.87 8.41 5.24
N ALA A 35 9.95 8.05 4.53
CA ALA A 35 11.32 8.27 4.96
C ALA A 35 11.64 9.76 5.09
N LEU A 36 11.24 10.58 4.11
CA LEU A 36 11.40 12.03 4.18
C LEU A 36 10.65 12.63 5.39
N ARG A 37 9.42 12.16 5.63
CA ARG A 37 8.61 12.59 6.79
C ARG A 37 9.25 12.18 8.11
N ALA A 38 9.81 10.97 8.19
CA ALA A 38 10.56 10.51 9.36
C ALA A 38 11.84 11.33 9.59
N TYR A 39 12.57 11.64 8.51
CA TYR A 39 13.79 12.45 8.55
C TYR A 39 13.53 13.87 9.05
N ASP A 40 12.54 14.56 8.47
CA ASP A 40 12.17 15.92 8.90
C ASP A 40 11.78 15.93 10.38
N ARG A 41 11.10 14.87 10.84
CA ARG A 41 10.69 14.74 12.23
C ARG A 41 11.85 14.49 13.19
N ALA A 42 12.76 13.60 12.82
CA ALA A 42 13.98 13.32 13.58
C ALA A 42 14.85 14.58 13.69
N HIS A 43 14.93 15.37 12.63
CA HIS A 43 15.75 16.58 12.59
C HIS A 43 15.12 17.79 13.29
N ARG A 44 13.81 18.04 13.11
CA ARG A 44 13.15 19.27 13.61
C ARG A 44 12.45 19.12 14.95
N ALA A 45 11.79 18.00 15.21
CA ALA A 45 10.79 17.93 16.27
C ALA A 45 11.20 17.06 17.47
N ARG A 46 12.23 16.21 17.34
CA ARG A 46 12.73 15.21 18.32
C ARG A 46 11.68 14.28 18.96
N HIS A 47 10.39 14.45 18.69
CA HIS A 47 9.28 13.69 19.24
C HIS A 47 8.30 13.23 18.15
N PHE A 48 8.07 11.92 18.13
CA PHE A 48 7.03 11.27 17.34
C PHE A 48 5.67 11.51 17.98
N ARG A 49 4.70 12.02 17.21
CA ARG A 49 3.32 12.22 17.68
C ARG A 49 2.40 11.14 17.08
N LEU A 50 1.19 11.03 17.61
CA LEU A 50 0.19 10.04 17.18
C LEU A 50 -0.06 9.98 15.66
N ASP A 51 -0.13 11.11 14.94
CA ASP A 51 -0.32 11.08 13.47
C ASP A 51 0.91 10.56 12.69
N ASP A 52 2.12 10.66 13.26
CA ASP A 52 3.28 10.00 12.67
C ASP A 52 3.13 8.46 12.79
N TRP A 53 2.61 7.98 13.92
CA TRP A 53 2.34 6.55 14.14
C TRP A 53 1.25 5.99 13.21
N THR A 54 0.18 6.75 12.96
CA THR A 54 -0.85 6.33 11.98
C THR A 54 -0.28 6.27 10.57
N THR A 55 0.65 7.17 10.23
CA THR A 55 1.32 7.16 8.92
C THR A 55 2.22 5.93 8.76
N PHE A 56 3.04 5.59 9.77
CA PHE A 56 3.91 4.41 9.73
C PHE A 56 3.12 3.09 9.70
N THR A 57 2.04 2.98 10.48
CA THR A 57 1.20 1.78 10.51
C THR A 57 0.44 1.57 9.20
N SER A 58 -0.05 2.65 8.58
CA SER A 58 -0.64 2.60 7.24
C SER A 58 0.40 2.18 6.17
N ALA A 59 1.61 2.74 6.23
CA ALA A 59 2.69 2.38 5.32
C ALA A 59 3.09 0.89 5.45
N ALA A 60 3.23 0.39 6.67
CA ALA A 60 3.54 -1.02 6.93
C ALA A 60 2.47 -1.96 6.37
N THR A 61 1.19 -1.65 6.62
CA THR A 61 0.06 -2.46 6.13
C THR A 61 -0.03 -2.42 4.60
N THR A 62 0.31 -1.28 3.98
CA THR A 62 0.36 -1.11 2.52
C THR A 62 1.48 -1.95 1.90
N VAL A 63 2.65 -2.02 2.53
CA VAL A 63 3.77 -2.88 2.07
C VAL A 63 3.37 -4.36 2.12
N ILE A 64 2.74 -4.80 3.23
CA ILE A 64 2.24 -6.18 3.35
C ILE A 64 1.25 -6.50 2.22
N TYR A 65 0.31 -5.61 1.96
CA TYR A 65 -0.66 -5.78 0.86
C TYR A 65 0.01 -5.83 -0.51
N ALA A 66 1.02 -4.97 -0.77
CA ALA A 66 1.75 -4.97 -2.03
C ALA A 66 2.53 -6.27 -2.25
N VAL A 67 3.14 -6.84 -1.20
CA VAL A 67 3.81 -8.15 -1.27
C VAL A 67 2.80 -9.26 -1.59
N LEU A 68 1.63 -9.24 -0.95
CA LEU A 68 0.54 -10.18 -1.27
C LEU A 68 0.07 -10.04 -2.72
N ALA A 69 -0.05 -8.82 -3.23
CA ALA A 69 -0.42 -8.56 -4.62
C ALA A 69 0.63 -9.11 -5.60
N VAL A 70 1.93 -8.90 -5.33
CA VAL A 70 3.02 -9.47 -6.14
C VAL A 70 2.99 -10.99 -6.09
N TYR A 71 2.75 -11.60 -4.92
CA TYR A 71 2.62 -13.06 -4.80
C TYR A 71 1.42 -13.59 -5.60
N GLN A 72 0.28 -12.88 -5.57
CA GLN A 72 -0.88 -13.23 -6.39
C GLN A 72 -0.58 -13.18 -7.90
N THR A 73 0.34 -12.33 -8.38
CA THR A 73 0.76 -12.35 -9.81
C THR A 73 1.41 -13.66 -10.22
N ARG A 74 2.07 -14.36 -9.29
CA ARG A 74 2.65 -15.69 -9.54
C ARG A 74 1.59 -16.80 -9.63
N LEU A 75 0.43 -16.60 -8.99
CA LEU A 75 -0.72 -17.50 -9.00
C LEU A 75 -1.72 -17.20 -10.14
N GLY A 76 -1.37 -16.31 -11.07
CA GLY A 76 -2.23 -15.98 -12.22
C GLY A 76 -3.07 -14.70 -12.06
N LEU A 77 -2.70 -13.78 -11.16
CA LEU A 77 -3.21 -12.40 -11.18
C LEU A 77 -2.57 -11.66 -12.38
N GLY A 78 -3.32 -11.51 -13.48
CA GLY A 78 -2.84 -10.93 -14.74
C GLY A 78 -3.17 -11.76 -15.99
N LEU A 79 -3.67 -12.98 -15.81
CA LEU A 79 -4.28 -13.80 -16.88
C LEU A 79 -5.79 -13.53 -16.99
N PRO A 80 -6.39 -13.65 -18.18
CA PRO A 80 -7.84 -13.74 -18.32
C PRO A 80 -8.39 -14.90 -17.49
N LEU A 81 -9.59 -14.73 -16.92
CA LEU A 81 -10.21 -15.70 -16.02
C LEU A 81 -10.30 -17.11 -16.64
N GLU A 82 -10.47 -17.19 -17.96
CA GLU A 82 -10.59 -18.42 -18.74
C GLU A 82 -9.30 -19.26 -18.78
N LEU A 83 -8.13 -18.63 -18.64
CA LEU A 83 -6.83 -19.28 -18.81
C LEU A 83 -6.15 -19.58 -17.47
N ARG A 84 -6.82 -19.29 -16.34
CA ARG A 84 -6.23 -19.41 -15.01
C ARG A 84 -6.17 -20.89 -14.59
N PRO A 85 -5.01 -21.39 -14.12
CA PRO A 85 -4.88 -22.78 -13.66
C PRO A 85 -5.85 -23.08 -12.50
N ILE A 86 -6.60 -24.17 -12.61
CA ILE A 86 -7.61 -24.58 -11.59
C ILE A 86 -6.92 -24.98 -10.28
N GLU A 87 -5.72 -25.55 -10.36
CA GLU A 87 -4.93 -26.00 -9.20
C GLU A 87 -4.53 -24.85 -8.27
N ASP A 88 -4.22 -23.67 -8.84
CA ASP A 88 -3.82 -22.48 -8.07
C ASP A 88 -5.00 -21.60 -7.64
N LEU A 89 -6.22 -21.91 -8.12
CA LEU A 89 -7.42 -21.12 -7.85
C LEU A 89 -7.79 -21.10 -6.37
N HIS A 90 -7.63 -22.23 -5.67
CA HIS A 90 -7.94 -22.33 -4.24
C HIS A 90 -7.01 -21.42 -3.41
N LYS A 91 -5.71 -21.49 -3.64
CA LYS A 91 -4.70 -20.65 -2.98
C LYS A 91 -4.92 -19.18 -3.30
N PHE A 92 -5.21 -18.87 -4.56
CA PHE A 92 -5.52 -17.51 -5.00
C PHE A 92 -6.73 -16.92 -4.26
N THR A 93 -7.83 -17.67 -4.20
CA THR A 93 -9.09 -17.20 -3.59
C THR A 93 -8.92 -16.98 -2.10
N LEU A 94 -8.21 -17.88 -1.42
CA LEU A 94 -7.90 -17.75 0.01
C LEU A 94 -7.04 -16.51 0.29
N LEU A 95 -6.00 -16.27 -0.53
CA LEU A 95 -5.19 -15.06 -0.42
C LEU A 95 -5.98 -13.78 -0.70
N ASN A 96 -6.89 -13.81 -1.68
CA ASN A 96 -7.74 -12.66 -1.99
C ASN A 96 -8.70 -12.36 -0.84
N TYR A 97 -9.32 -13.40 -0.28
CA TYR A 97 -10.20 -13.29 0.88
C TYR A 97 -9.46 -12.71 2.09
N ALA A 98 -8.27 -13.22 2.41
CA ALA A 98 -7.44 -12.72 3.50
C ALA A 98 -6.84 -11.32 3.24
N GLY A 99 -6.57 -10.97 1.98
CA GLY A 99 -5.98 -9.67 1.61
C GLY A 99 -6.96 -8.50 1.68
N ARG A 100 -8.27 -8.75 1.48
CA ARG A 100 -9.33 -7.72 1.54
C ARG A 100 -9.39 -6.96 2.87
N PRO A 101 -9.43 -7.60 4.06
CA PRO A 101 -9.46 -6.89 5.33
C PRO A 101 -8.18 -6.08 5.56
N ILE A 102 -7.02 -6.59 5.13
CA ILE A 102 -5.73 -5.88 5.22
C ILE A 102 -5.76 -4.60 4.37
N TYR A 103 -6.30 -4.69 3.16
CA TYR A 103 -6.47 -3.54 2.28
C TYR A 103 -7.39 -2.47 2.89
N VAL A 104 -8.54 -2.90 3.44
CA VAL A 104 -9.48 -1.98 4.09
C VAL A 104 -8.83 -1.33 5.32
N ALA A 105 -8.11 -2.09 6.14
CA ALA A 105 -7.38 -1.55 7.28
C ALA A 105 -6.34 -0.50 6.85
N ALA A 106 -5.56 -0.77 5.82
CA ALA A 106 -4.57 0.18 5.29
C ALA A 106 -5.22 1.51 4.86
N LEU A 107 -6.33 1.44 4.13
CA LEU A 107 -7.08 2.62 3.70
C LEU A 107 -7.69 3.40 4.86
N MET A 108 -8.23 2.71 5.87
CA MET A 108 -8.82 3.35 7.04
C MET A 108 -7.77 4.10 7.85
N THR A 109 -6.62 3.47 8.12
CA THR A 109 -5.51 4.12 8.83
C THR A 109 -4.95 5.30 8.03
N PHE A 110 -4.87 5.19 6.71
CA PHE A 110 -4.48 6.30 5.84
C PHE A 110 -5.43 7.49 5.97
N LYS A 111 -6.74 7.25 5.90
CA LYS A 111 -7.76 8.30 6.05
C LYS A 111 -7.67 8.99 7.41
N ILE A 112 -7.52 8.23 8.49
CA ILE A 112 -7.38 8.78 9.84
C ILE A 112 -6.14 9.67 9.92
N GLY A 113 -5.00 9.23 9.37
CA GLY A 113 -3.78 10.03 9.33
C GLY A 113 -3.97 11.36 8.61
N VAL A 114 -4.63 11.36 7.44
CA VAL A 114 -4.93 12.59 6.69
C VAL A 114 -5.83 13.53 7.51
N CYS A 115 -6.89 13.02 8.14
CA CYS A 115 -7.78 13.84 8.97
C CYS A 115 -7.05 14.47 10.16
N LEU A 116 -6.21 13.71 10.86
CA LEU A 116 -5.40 14.23 11.97
C LEU A 116 -4.39 15.28 11.49
N GLY A 117 -3.79 15.09 10.32
CA GLY A 117 -2.92 16.07 9.67
C GLY A 117 -3.66 17.37 9.34
N ALA A 118 -4.86 17.27 8.76
CA ALA A 118 -5.69 18.43 8.41
C ALA A 118 -6.13 19.22 9.65
N LEU A 119 -6.60 18.53 10.70
CA LEU A 119 -6.98 19.16 11.97
C LEU A 119 -5.81 19.95 12.59
N ARG A 120 -4.58 19.44 12.49
CA ARG A 120 -3.38 20.15 12.97
C ARG A 120 -3.09 21.42 12.17
N MET A 121 -3.29 21.39 10.86
CA MET A 121 -3.10 22.57 10.03
C MET A 121 -4.10 23.67 10.40
N LEU A 122 -5.35 23.28 10.68
CA LEU A 122 -6.40 24.18 11.12
C LEU A 122 -6.12 24.76 12.52
N ASP A 123 -5.74 23.93 13.50
CA ASP A 123 -5.42 24.37 14.86
C ASP A 123 -4.25 25.38 14.89
N ARG A 124 -3.21 25.13 14.08
CA ARG A 124 -2.10 26.09 13.90
C ARG A 124 -2.52 27.38 13.21
N SER A 125 -3.49 27.33 12.30
CA SER A 125 -4.03 28.53 11.66
C SER A 125 -4.85 29.36 12.65
N ASN A 126 -5.68 28.70 13.47
CA ASN A 126 -6.52 29.37 14.47
C ASN A 126 -5.70 30.01 15.60
N GLY A 127 -4.65 29.34 16.07
CA GLY A 127 -3.74 29.91 17.09
C GLY A 127 -3.01 31.17 16.64
N LYS A 128 -2.75 31.32 15.33
CA LYS A 128 -2.18 32.55 14.77
C LYS A 128 -3.20 33.68 14.61
N ALA A 129 -4.47 33.35 14.34
CA ALA A 129 -5.53 34.34 14.21
C ALA A 129 -5.85 35.04 15.55
N ILE A 130 -5.78 34.31 16.66
CA ILE A 130 -6.04 34.87 18.02
C ILE A 130 -4.91 35.82 18.46
N GLN A 131 -3.69 35.63 17.96
CA GLN A 131 -2.52 36.45 18.34
C GLN A 131 -2.41 37.78 17.57
N GLN A 132 -3.33 38.06 16.64
CA GLN A 132 -3.41 39.30 15.84
C GLN A 132 -4.62 40.20 16.16
N THR A 133 -5.39 39.86 17.19
CA THR A 133 -6.47 40.67 17.78
C THR A 133 -6.08 41.09 19.18
#